data_AF-A0A498IT23-F1
#
_entry.id   AF-A0A498IT23-F1
#
_cell.length_a   1.000
_cell.length_b   1.000
_cell.length_c   1.000
_cell.angle_alpha   90.00
_cell.angle_beta   90.00
_cell.angle_gamma   90.00
#
_symmetry.space_group_name_H-M   'P 1'
#
loop_
_entity.id
_entity.type
_entity.pdbx_description
1 polymer ?
#
loop_
_entity_poly.entity_id
_entity_poly.type
_entity_poly.pdbx_seq_one_letter_code
_entity_poly.pdbx_strand_id
1 'polypeptide(L)'
;MTRGGLKISTSLLSALQGKPTCWAFFNHAMLDVYLMSAYRKCLNKEERLEKMGNLDAQRVVHQHQGWRLISCMWLHAGVFHVLADMLSLVFIGIRLEQEFGFVQIGFLYLMSGFGGSLLSALFIQYGISVGASGALFGLLGSMLSELTSNWTMYVNKLAALLTLLFIIIINLAVGILPHVDNFAHIGGFVSGFLLGFLFLIHPQFKWLTQRNAPPGHERKEISSSTITNSYLQVSYATLLRATDGLSEANLIGVGSFGVVYKGVLNVDDRAQMVAAVKVFNLSRHGAAKCFISGCEALRNMKHRNLVKIITACSSVDSLGNDFKALVYEYMEKASLEK
;
A
#
# COMPACT_ATOMS: atom_id res chain seq x y z
N MET A 1 28.74 2.25 29.33
CA MET A 1 27.45 2.02 30.00
C MET A 1 26.35 2.33 28.99
N THR A 2 25.54 1.33 28.71
CA THR A 2 24.57 1.19 27.63
C THR A 2 23.34 2.10 27.77
N ARG A 3 22.85 2.65 26.65
CA ARG A 3 21.42 2.88 26.39
C ARG A 3 21.14 2.93 24.89
N GLY A 4 21.38 1.79 24.24
CA GLY A 4 20.75 1.47 22.95
C GLY A 4 19.29 1.12 23.19
N GLY A 5 18.43 2.12 23.27
CA GLY A 5 16.98 1.93 23.27
C GLY A 5 16.53 1.74 21.84
N LEU A 6 16.08 0.53 21.51
CA LEU A 6 15.42 0.20 20.26
C LEU A 6 14.21 1.15 20.09
N LYS A 7 14.34 2.19 19.27
CA LYS A 7 13.21 3.04 18.86
C LYS A 7 12.33 2.19 17.94
N ILE A 8 11.46 1.38 18.53
CA ILE A 8 10.30 0.83 17.83
C ILE A 8 9.48 2.05 17.42
N SER A 9 9.49 2.32 16.12
CA SER A 9 8.94 3.53 15.50
C SER A 9 7.56 3.84 16.07
N THR A 10 7.36 5.09 16.52
CA THR A 10 6.07 5.66 16.93
C THR A 10 4.97 5.45 15.89
N SER A 11 5.32 5.15 14.64
CA SER A 11 4.42 4.73 13.56
C SER A 11 3.71 3.40 13.80
N LEU A 12 4.31 2.44 14.52
CA LEU A 12 3.69 1.14 14.79
C LEU A 12 2.61 1.27 15.88
N LEU A 13 2.90 2.06 16.92
CA LEU A 13 1.95 2.37 17.99
C LEU A 13 0.80 3.25 17.48
N SER A 14 1.07 4.23 16.61
CA SER A 14 0.00 5.03 15.99
C SER A 14 -0.83 4.25 14.96
N ALA A 15 -0.22 3.27 14.26
CA ALA A 15 -0.93 2.35 13.37
C ALA A 15 -1.92 1.44 14.10
N LEU A 16 -1.62 1.06 15.34
CA LEU A 16 -2.49 0.25 16.20
C LEU A 16 -3.64 1.06 16.84
N GLN A 17 -3.60 2.39 16.79
CA GLN A 17 -4.46 3.27 17.60
C GLN A 17 -5.68 3.89 16.88
N GLY A 18 -6.05 3.52 15.64
CA GLY A 18 -7.08 4.33 14.95
C GLY A 18 -8.08 3.74 13.96
N LYS A 19 -7.88 2.57 13.32
CA LYS A 19 -8.86 1.99 12.39
C LYS A 19 -8.75 0.47 12.36
N PRO A 20 -9.86 -0.28 12.22
CA PRO A 20 -9.79 -1.73 12.01
C PRO A 20 -9.03 -1.99 10.71
N THR A 21 -7.87 -2.64 10.82
CA THR A 21 -7.06 -3.08 9.67
C THR A 21 -7.66 -4.36 9.11
N CYS A 22 -7.53 -4.60 7.81
CA CYS A 22 -7.97 -5.89 7.24
C CYS A 22 -7.24 -7.07 7.90
N TRP A 23 -6.01 -6.84 8.38
CA TRP A 23 -5.22 -7.82 9.10
C TRP A 23 -5.80 -8.22 10.45
N ALA A 24 -6.47 -7.30 11.15
CA ALA A 24 -7.21 -7.67 12.35
C ALA A 24 -8.32 -8.67 12.01
N PHE A 25 -9.05 -8.44 10.91
CA PHE A 25 -10.07 -9.38 10.43
C PHE A 25 -9.48 -10.75 10.04
N PHE A 26 -8.42 -10.77 9.23
CA PHE A 26 -7.76 -12.03 8.84
C PHE A 26 -7.21 -12.78 10.06
N ASN A 27 -6.57 -12.08 11.00
CA ASN A 27 -6.03 -12.67 12.22
C ASN A 27 -7.13 -13.22 13.14
N HIS A 28 -8.25 -12.50 13.31
CA HIS A 28 -9.40 -13.01 14.05
C HIS A 28 -9.96 -14.29 13.39
N ALA A 29 -10.18 -14.27 12.08
CA ALA A 29 -10.67 -15.44 11.36
C ALA A 29 -9.73 -16.65 11.50
N MET A 30 -8.41 -16.46 11.42
CA MET A 30 -7.44 -17.55 11.64
C MET A 30 -7.48 -18.07 13.08
N LEU A 31 -7.57 -17.18 14.07
CA LEU A 31 -7.65 -17.57 15.47
C LEU A 31 -8.94 -18.35 15.76
N ASP A 32 -10.08 -17.91 15.25
CA ASP A 32 -11.37 -18.56 15.43
C ASP A 32 -11.38 -19.96 14.80
N VAL A 33 -10.85 -20.10 13.58
CA VAL A 33 -10.70 -21.40 12.90
C VAL A 33 -9.74 -22.31 13.66
N TYR A 34 -8.64 -21.77 14.18
CA TYR A 34 -7.70 -22.53 15.00
C TYR A 34 -8.34 -23.04 16.29
N LEU A 35 -9.07 -22.19 17.01
CA LEU A 35 -9.78 -22.54 18.24
C LEU A 35 -10.88 -23.58 17.97
N MET A 36 -11.63 -23.43 16.88
CA MET A 36 -12.65 -24.39 16.46
C MET A 36 -12.04 -25.78 16.19
N SER A 37 -10.87 -25.81 15.52
CA SER A 37 -10.10 -27.05 15.29
C SER A 37 -9.61 -27.66 16.61
N ALA A 38 -9.08 -26.84 17.50
CA ALA A 38 -8.56 -27.28 18.80
C ALA A 38 -9.65 -27.83 19.73
N TYR A 39 -10.87 -27.30 19.66
CA TYR A 39 -11.99 -27.71 20.52
C TYR A 39 -12.54 -29.11 20.17
N ARG A 40 -12.37 -29.57 18.93
CA ARG A 40 -12.78 -30.92 18.48
C ARG A 40 -11.82 -32.00 18.97
N LYS A 41 -11.76 -32.25 20.28
CA LYS A 41 -10.85 -33.23 20.92
C LYS A 41 -11.16 -34.69 20.60
N CYS A 42 -12.33 -35.01 20.05
CA CYS A 42 -12.74 -36.38 19.72
C CYS A 42 -12.06 -36.96 18.45
N LEU A 43 -11.26 -36.16 17.74
CA LEU A 43 -10.64 -36.55 16.47
C LEU A 43 -9.12 -36.35 16.56
N ASN A 44 -8.36 -37.22 15.88
CA ASN A 44 -6.92 -37.04 15.74
C ASN A 44 -6.61 -35.78 14.90
N LYS A 45 -5.44 -35.17 15.10
CA LYS A 45 -5.09 -33.86 14.51
C LYS A 45 -5.29 -33.81 12.99
N GLU A 46 -4.86 -34.86 12.30
CA GLU A 46 -4.96 -34.99 10.85
C GLU A 46 -6.42 -35.04 10.40
N GLU A 47 -7.24 -35.87 11.03
CA GLU A 47 -8.67 -36.02 10.72
C GLU A 47 -9.46 -34.72 10.97
N ARG A 48 -9.07 -33.92 11.98
CA ARG A 48 -9.67 -32.59 12.21
C ARG A 48 -9.39 -31.65 11.06
N LEU A 49 -8.13 -31.54 10.65
CA LEU A 49 -7.72 -30.66 9.55
C LEU A 49 -8.36 -31.14 8.23
N GLU A 50 -8.47 -32.45 8.05
CA GLU A 50 -9.09 -33.05 6.89
C GLU A 50 -10.58 -32.69 6.75
N LYS A 51 -11.33 -32.82 7.84
CA LYS A 51 -12.75 -32.43 7.90
C LYS A 51 -12.96 -30.92 7.76
N MET A 52 -12.00 -30.11 8.19
CA MET A 52 -12.11 -28.65 8.15
C MET A 52 -11.64 -28.01 6.85
N GLY A 53 -11.00 -28.77 5.94
CA GLY A 53 -10.62 -28.26 4.62
C GLY A 53 -9.13 -28.05 4.41
N ASN A 54 -8.27 -28.91 4.98
CA ASN A 54 -6.86 -28.94 4.60
C ASN A 54 -6.73 -29.11 3.08
N LEU A 55 -5.56 -28.74 2.58
CA LEU A 55 -5.22 -29.00 1.19
C LEU A 55 -4.85 -30.47 1.03
N ASP A 56 -5.55 -31.12 0.10
CA ASP A 56 -5.35 -32.51 -0.32
C ASP A 56 -5.55 -32.57 -1.83
N ALA A 57 -4.47 -32.83 -2.56
CA ALA A 57 -4.46 -32.83 -4.03
C ALA A 57 -5.39 -33.90 -4.61
N GLN A 58 -5.47 -35.08 -3.99
CA GLN A 58 -6.32 -36.17 -4.46
C GLN A 58 -7.80 -35.79 -4.35
N ARG A 59 -8.21 -35.18 -3.24
CA ARG A 59 -9.59 -34.69 -3.04
C ARG A 59 -9.92 -33.52 -3.97
N VAL A 60 -8.97 -32.61 -4.21
CA VAL A 60 -9.16 -31.49 -5.14
C VAL A 60 -9.39 -32.00 -6.56
N VAL A 61 -8.53 -32.91 -7.05
CA VAL A 61 -8.55 -33.39 -8.44
C VAL A 61 -9.64 -34.44 -8.66
N HIS A 62 -9.73 -35.46 -7.81
CA HIS A 62 -10.62 -36.62 -8.03
C HIS A 62 -11.99 -36.48 -7.37
N GLN A 63 -12.13 -35.71 -6.29
CA GLN A 63 -13.41 -35.49 -5.61
C GLN A 63 -14.00 -34.09 -5.88
N HIS A 64 -13.37 -33.31 -6.78
CA HIS A 64 -13.79 -31.95 -7.16
C HIS A 64 -13.90 -30.97 -5.97
N GLN A 65 -13.12 -31.17 -4.91
CA GLN A 65 -13.15 -30.32 -3.70
C GLN A 65 -12.25 -29.08 -3.84
N GLY A 66 -12.40 -28.32 -4.93
CA GLY A 66 -11.54 -27.17 -5.26
C GLY A 66 -11.55 -26.04 -4.22
N TRP A 67 -12.60 -25.93 -3.41
CA TRP A 67 -12.69 -25.00 -2.28
C TRP A 67 -11.55 -25.18 -1.26
N ARG A 68 -10.94 -26.38 -1.21
CA ARG A 68 -9.77 -26.68 -0.35
C ARG A 68 -8.54 -25.83 -0.66
N LEU A 69 -8.40 -25.35 -1.90
CA LEU A 69 -7.32 -24.45 -2.31
C LEU A 69 -7.37 -23.09 -1.59
N ILE A 70 -8.56 -22.71 -1.12
CA ILE A 70 -8.80 -21.45 -0.40
C ILE A 70 -8.91 -21.74 1.10
N SER A 71 -9.71 -22.72 1.52
CA SER A 71 -9.94 -22.98 2.95
C SER A 71 -8.68 -23.35 3.73
N CYS A 72 -7.70 -23.99 3.09
CA CYS A 72 -6.44 -24.37 3.73
C CYS A 72 -5.65 -23.16 4.28
N MET A 73 -5.88 -21.96 3.73
CA MET A 73 -5.22 -20.72 4.15
C MET A 73 -5.57 -20.30 5.58
N TRP A 74 -6.71 -20.72 6.12
CA TRP A 74 -7.14 -20.38 7.48
C TRP A 74 -6.79 -21.46 8.51
N LEU A 75 -6.36 -22.64 8.07
CA LEU A 75 -6.06 -23.77 8.95
C LEU A 75 -4.60 -23.75 9.40
N HIS A 76 -4.34 -24.12 10.66
CA HIS A 76 -3.00 -24.15 11.21
C HIS A 76 -2.77 -25.41 12.05
N ALA A 77 -1.58 -26.00 11.90
CA ALA A 77 -1.24 -27.27 12.54
C ALA A 77 -0.83 -27.13 14.02
N GLY A 78 -0.56 -25.93 14.54
CA GLY A 78 -0.09 -25.74 15.91
C GLY A 78 -0.05 -24.28 16.34
N VAL A 79 0.05 -24.06 17.67
CA VAL A 79 0.05 -22.73 18.29
C VAL A 79 1.19 -21.86 17.78
N PHE A 80 2.41 -22.40 17.72
CA PHE A 80 3.57 -21.64 17.24
C PHE A 80 3.43 -21.23 15.77
N HIS A 81 2.85 -22.09 14.93
CA HIS A 81 2.63 -21.80 13.51
C HIS A 81 1.63 -20.64 13.33
N VAL A 82 0.47 -20.70 14.01
CA VAL A 82 -0.54 -19.62 13.90
C VAL A 82 -0.03 -18.30 14.50
N LEU A 83 0.69 -18.33 15.62
CA LEU A 83 1.24 -17.12 16.23
C LEU A 83 2.30 -16.46 15.33
N ALA A 84 3.17 -17.26 14.71
CA ALA A 84 4.18 -16.74 13.79
C ALA A 84 3.53 -16.08 12.56
N ASP A 85 2.55 -16.74 11.94
CA ASP A 85 1.83 -16.21 10.77
C ASP A 85 1.07 -14.93 11.11
N MET A 86 0.33 -14.91 12.24
CA MET A 86 -0.39 -13.71 12.70
C MET A 86 0.54 -12.53 12.95
N LEU A 87 1.68 -12.75 13.62
CA LEU A 87 2.66 -11.70 13.90
C LEU A 87 3.26 -11.15 12.61
N SER A 88 3.69 -12.03 11.71
CA SER A 88 4.24 -11.66 10.40
C SER A 88 3.22 -10.88 9.57
N LEU A 89 1.94 -11.28 9.58
CA LEU A 89 0.87 -10.58 8.88
C LEU A 89 0.59 -9.19 9.44
N VAL A 90 0.66 -8.98 10.75
CA VAL A 90 0.54 -7.62 11.32
C VAL A 90 1.69 -6.73 10.84
N PHE A 91 2.94 -7.20 10.92
CA PHE A 91 4.08 -6.37 10.56
C PHE A 91 4.16 -6.06 9.06
N ILE A 92 4.05 -7.09 8.22
CA ILE A 92 4.15 -6.95 6.76
C ILE A 92 2.88 -6.32 6.20
N GLY A 93 1.73 -6.78 6.68
CA GLY A 93 0.43 -6.35 6.21
C GLY A 93 0.15 -4.87 6.48
N ILE A 94 0.37 -4.38 7.71
CA ILE A 94 0.14 -2.95 8.03
C ILE A 94 1.00 -2.06 7.13
N ARG A 95 2.26 -2.45 6.89
CA ARG A 95 3.17 -1.68 6.05
C ARG A 95 2.65 -1.52 4.62
N LEU A 96 2.13 -2.60 4.03
CA LEU A 96 1.57 -2.63 2.68
C LEU A 96 0.20 -1.95 2.60
N GLU A 97 -0.68 -2.20 3.57
CA GLU A 97 -2.02 -1.59 3.62
C GLU A 97 -1.95 -0.06 3.75
N GLN A 98 -1.00 0.47 4.52
CA GLN A 98 -0.80 1.91 4.65
C GLN A 98 -0.31 2.59 3.37
N GLU A 99 0.33 1.84 2.48
CA GLU A 99 0.90 2.37 1.23
C GLU A 99 -0.05 2.22 0.04
N PHE A 100 -0.69 1.06 -0.09
CA PHE A 100 -1.50 0.69 -1.26
C PHE A 100 -3.00 0.57 -0.95
N GLY A 101 -3.38 0.56 0.33
CA GLY A 101 -4.77 0.44 0.76
C GLY A 101 -5.26 -1.00 0.90
N PHE A 102 -6.35 -1.14 1.66
CA PHE A 102 -6.82 -2.43 2.17
C PHE A 102 -7.30 -3.39 1.07
N VAL A 103 -8.05 -2.88 0.08
CA VAL A 103 -8.68 -3.73 -0.97
C VAL A 103 -7.60 -4.42 -1.80
N GLN A 104 -6.63 -3.64 -2.27
CA GLN A 104 -5.58 -4.13 -3.17
C GLN A 104 -4.73 -5.19 -2.48
N ILE A 105 -4.29 -4.92 -1.25
CA ILE A 105 -3.46 -5.88 -0.52
C ILE A 105 -4.26 -7.11 -0.07
N GLY A 106 -5.54 -6.94 0.28
CA GLY A 106 -6.43 -8.07 0.57
C GLY A 106 -6.59 -9.02 -0.62
N PHE A 107 -6.83 -8.48 -1.84
CA PHE A 107 -6.88 -9.30 -3.06
C PHE A 107 -5.54 -9.94 -3.38
N LEU A 108 -4.43 -9.20 -3.23
CA LEU A 108 -3.09 -9.73 -3.45
C LEU A 108 -2.81 -10.91 -2.51
N TYR A 109 -3.14 -10.78 -1.23
CA TYR A 109 -3.02 -11.85 -0.24
C TYR A 109 -3.79 -13.11 -0.64
N LEU A 110 -5.07 -12.97 -1.00
CA LEU A 110 -5.92 -14.11 -1.39
C LEU A 110 -5.44 -14.79 -2.67
N MET A 111 -5.06 -14.02 -3.69
CA MET A 111 -4.59 -14.55 -4.97
C MET A 111 -3.22 -15.21 -4.85
N SER A 112 -2.31 -14.65 -4.06
CA SER A 112 -1.02 -15.29 -3.79
C SER A 112 -1.17 -16.55 -2.95
N GLY A 113 -2.06 -16.55 -1.95
CA GLY A 113 -2.39 -17.76 -1.19
C GLY A 113 -2.89 -18.89 -2.09
N PHE A 114 -3.84 -18.58 -2.98
CA PHE A 114 -4.30 -19.51 -4.00
C PHE A 114 -3.17 -20.02 -4.89
N GLY A 115 -2.26 -19.14 -5.34
CA GLY A 115 -1.08 -19.52 -6.13
C GLY A 115 -0.14 -20.48 -5.38
N GLY A 116 0.03 -20.27 -4.08
CA GLY A 116 0.73 -21.18 -3.19
C GLY A 116 0.04 -22.55 -3.08
N SER A 117 -1.25 -22.57 -2.77
CA SER A 117 -2.04 -23.82 -2.68
C SER A 117 -2.03 -24.59 -4.00
N LEU A 118 -2.09 -23.89 -5.13
CA LEU A 118 -2.04 -24.52 -6.45
C LEU A 118 -0.68 -25.17 -6.70
N LEU A 119 0.43 -24.47 -6.41
CA LEU A 119 1.77 -25.05 -6.59
C LEU A 119 1.98 -26.23 -5.63
N SER A 120 1.52 -26.13 -4.39
CA SER A 120 1.54 -27.24 -3.45
C SER A 120 0.77 -28.45 -3.97
N ALA A 121 -0.47 -28.27 -4.45
CA ALA A 121 -1.29 -29.37 -4.96
C ALA A 121 -0.68 -30.06 -6.20
N LEU A 122 0.15 -29.36 -6.97
CA LEU A 122 0.84 -29.92 -8.14
C LEU A 122 2.04 -30.81 -7.75
N PHE A 123 2.77 -30.45 -6.68
CA PHE A 123 4.03 -31.09 -6.32
C PHE A 123 3.95 -31.99 -5.08
N ILE A 124 3.00 -31.75 -4.17
CA ILE A 124 2.73 -32.59 -2.99
C ILE A 124 1.43 -33.35 -3.23
N GLN A 125 1.55 -34.63 -3.59
CA GLN A 125 0.39 -35.51 -3.76
C GLN A 125 0.00 -36.27 -2.48
N TYR A 126 0.92 -36.38 -1.53
CA TYR A 126 0.72 -37.07 -0.25
C TYR A 126 1.26 -36.19 0.88
N GLY A 127 0.36 -35.53 1.61
CA GLY A 127 0.73 -34.66 2.71
C GLY A 127 -0.39 -33.68 3.07
N ILE A 128 -0.46 -33.30 4.35
CA ILE A 128 -1.41 -32.32 4.84
C ILE A 128 -0.75 -30.94 4.74
N SER A 129 -1.27 -30.09 3.86
CA SER A 129 -0.85 -28.70 3.78
C SER A 129 -1.93 -27.78 4.36
N VAL A 130 -1.51 -26.90 5.26
CA VAL A 130 -2.34 -25.92 5.95
C VAL A 130 -1.50 -24.69 6.28
N GLY A 131 -2.08 -23.51 6.20
CA GLY A 131 -1.47 -22.29 6.71
C GLY A 131 -1.64 -21.09 5.79
N ALA A 132 -1.65 -19.92 6.42
CA ALA A 132 -1.64 -18.63 5.74
C ALA A 132 -0.28 -18.29 5.12
N SER A 133 0.78 -19.01 5.52
CA SER A 133 2.16 -18.75 5.13
C SER A 133 2.40 -18.64 3.61
N GLY A 134 1.71 -19.42 2.75
CA GLY A 134 1.80 -19.23 1.29
C GLY A 134 1.42 -17.80 0.85
N ALA A 135 0.32 -17.27 1.38
CA ALA A 135 -0.10 -15.89 1.11
C ALA A 135 0.84 -14.84 1.72
N LEU A 136 1.40 -15.12 2.89
CA LEU A 136 2.42 -14.28 3.52
C LEU A 136 3.69 -14.16 2.66
N PHE A 137 4.18 -15.29 2.12
CA PHE A 137 5.28 -15.28 1.16
C PHE A 137 4.91 -14.54 -0.13
N GLY A 138 3.63 -14.55 -0.51
CA GLY A 138 3.10 -13.67 -1.56
C GLY A 138 3.27 -12.18 -1.30
N LEU A 139 2.93 -11.73 -0.09
CA LEU A 139 3.16 -10.32 0.31
C LEU A 139 4.66 -9.96 0.26
N LEU A 140 5.53 -10.88 0.67
CA LEU A 140 6.99 -10.69 0.56
C LEU A 140 7.46 -10.63 -0.90
N GLY A 141 6.92 -11.50 -1.76
CA GLY A 141 7.17 -11.47 -3.20
C GLY A 141 6.72 -10.14 -3.82
N SER A 142 5.55 -9.62 -3.43
CA SER A 142 5.06 -8.34 -3.93
C SER A 142 5.92 -7.16 -3.46
N MET A 143 6.42 -7.19 -2.23
CA MET A 143 7.39 -6.20 -1.75
C MET A 143 8.69 -6.21 -2.57
N LEU A 144 9.15 -7.39 -3.00
CA LEU A 144 10.30 -7.48 -3.90
C LEU A 144 10.00 -6.88 -5.29
N SER A 145 8.80 -7.15 -5.83
CA SER A 145 8.35 -6.56 -7.09
C SER A 145 8.26 -5.02 -7.00
N GLU A 146 7.77 -4.49 -5.89
CA GLU A 146 7.74 -3.06 -5.62
C GLU A 146 9.16 -2.46 -5.58
N LEU A 147 10.07 -3.08 -4.83
CA LEU A 147 11.46 -2.65 -4.71
C LEU A 147 12.18 -2.64 -6.06
N THR A 148 11.95 -3.67 -6.88
CA THR A 148 12.54 -3.79 -8.23
C THR A 148 11.92 -2.80 -9.22
N SER A 149 10.60 -2.63 -9.20
CA SER A 149 9.89 -1.66 -10.06
C SER A 149 10.25 -0.20 -9.73
N ASN A 150 10.55 0.08 -8.47
CA ASN A 150 10.82 1.43 -7.97
C ASN A 150 12.30 1.66 -7.58
N TRP A 151 13.21 0.86 -8.16
CA TRP A 151 14.64 0.78 -7.80
C TRP A 151 15.40 2.11 -7.84
N THR A 152 14.90 3.10 -8.59
CA THR A 152 15.55 4.41 -8.75
C THR A 152 15.20 5.42 -7.65
N MET A 153 14.28 5.10 -6.74
CA MET A 153 13.71 6.05 -5.78
C MET A 153 14.16 5.84 -4.33
N TYR A 154 14.75 4.70 -3.99
CA TYR A 154 15.29 4.46 -2.65
C TYR A 154 16.71 5.00 -2.52
N VAL A 155 16.94 5.82 -1.49
CA VAL A 155 18.27 6.39 -1.16
C VAL A 155 19.21 5.29 -0.66
N ASN A 156 18.71 4.39 0.20
CA ASN A 156 19.46 3.26 0.76
C ASN A 156 18.93 1.91 0.26
N LYS A 157 19.11 1.65 -1.04
CA LYS A 157 18.62 0.46 -1.76
C LYS A 157 19.10 -0.84 -1.13
N LEU A 158 20.39 -0.89 -0.79
CA LEU A 158 21.01 -2.05 -0.21
C LEU A 158 20.43 -2.36 1.18
N ALA A 159 20.18 -1.35 2.01
CA ALA A 159 19.58 -1.56 3.33
C ALA A 159 18.16 -2.13 3.21
N ALA A 160 17.32 -1.59 2.31
CA ALA A 160 15.97 -2.09 2.09
C ALA A 160 15.96 -3.52 1.56
N LEU A 161 16.83 -3.83 0.59
CA LEU A 161 17.00 -5.19 0.04
C LEU A 161 17.49 -6.17 1.13
N LEU A 162 18.48 -5.78 1.93
CA LEU A 162 19.02 -6.61 3.00
C LEU A 162 17.98 -6.85 4.10
N THR A 163 17.18 -5.85 4.46
CA THR A 163 16.07 -6.04 5.42
C THR A 163 15.01 -6.98 4.86
N LEU A 164 14.60 -6.82 3.59
CA LEU A 164 13.64 -7.72 2.96
C LEU A 164 14.19 -9.16 2.87
N LEU A 165 15.44 -9.32 2.47
CA LEU A 165 16.12 -10.61 2.42
C LEU A 165 16.22 -11.25 3.81
N PHE A 166 16.53 -10.47 4.83
CA PHE A 166 16.56 -10.95 6.22
C PHE A 166 15.18 -11.44 6.68
N ILE A 167 14.11 -10.71 6.37
CA ILE A 167 12.73 -11.13 6.68
C ILE A 167 12.37 -12.42 5.93
N ILE A 168 12.72 -12.51 4.65
CA ILE A 168 12.48 -13.73 3.83
C ILE A 168 13.23 -14.92 4.43
N ILE A 169 14.52 -14.76 4.80
CA ILE A 169 15.33 -15.83 5.37
C ILE A 169 14.75 -16.30 6.70
N ILE A 170 14.31 -15.40 7.58
CA ILE A 170 13.68 -15.78 8.85
C ILE A 170 12.39 -16.58 8.60
N ASN A 171 11.52 -16.12 7.69
CA ASN A 171 10.28 -16.82 7.37
C ASN A 171 10.55 -18.18 6.70
N LEU A 172 11.60 -18.28 5.88
CA LEU A 172 12.02 -19.54 5.26
C LEU A 172 12.66 -20.49 6.27
N ALA A 173 13.39 -19.98 7.27
CA ALA A 173 13.95 -20.80 8.34
C ALA A 173 12.86 -21.46 9.20
N VAL A 174 11.72 -20.78 9.40
CA VAL A 174 10.51 -21.40 9.98
C VAL A 174 9.96 -22.50 9.05
N GLY A 175 10.10 -22.34 7.73
CA GLY A 175 9.76 -23.35 6.71
C GLY A 175 10.62 -24.61 6.69
N ILE A 176 11.80 -24.60 7.33
CA ILE A 176 12.67 -25.79 7.47
C ILE A 176 12.13 -26.74 8.56
N LEU A 177 11.15 -26.31 9.36
CA LEU A 177 10.52 -27.18 10.34
C LEU A 177 9.81 -28.36 9.64
N PRO A 178 9.91 -29.58 10.20
CA PRO A 178 9.24 -30.73 9.65
C PRO A 178 7.72 -30.49 9.62
N HIS A 179 7.07 -30.87 8.51
CA HIS A 179 5.64 -30.65 8.21
C HIS A 179 5.27 -29.24 7.68
N VAL A 180 6.23 -28.40 7.31
CA VAL A 180 5.93 -27.13 6.61
C VAL A 180 6.00 -27.30 5.10
N ASP A 181 5.07 -26.65 4.40
CA ASP A 181 4.90 -26.76 2.96
C ASP A 181 5.74 -25.72 2.19
N ASN A 182 6.92 -26.16 1.75
CA ASN A 182 7.84 -25.33 0.97
C ASN A 182 7.30 -24.98 -0.43
N PHE A 183 6.46 -25.83 -1.03
CA PHE A 183 5.89 -25.55 -2.36
C PHE A 183 4.83 -24.46 -2.28
N ALA A 184 4.02 -24.43 -1.21
CA ALA A 184 3.10 -23.34 -0.95
C ALA A 184 3.84 -22.00 -0.78
N HIS A 185 4.98 -22.00 -0.09
CA HIS A 185 5.80 -20.79 0.07
C HIS A 185 6.37 -20.30 -1.26
N ILE A 186 6.94 -21.19 -2.07
CA ILE A 186 7.48 -20.85 -3.38
C ILE A 186 6.37 -20.35 -4.32
N GLY A 187 5.24 -21.05 -4.39
CA GLY A 187 4.12 -20.68 -5.25
C GLY A 187 3.49 -19.37 -4.83
N GLY A 188 3.36 -19.15 -3.53
CA GLY A 188 2.93 -17.89 -2.96
C GLY A 188 3.86 -16.75 -3.32
N PHE A 189 5.17 -16.92 -3.09
CA PHE A 189 6.18 -15.92 -3.41
C PHE A 189 6.20 -15.55 -4.90
N VAL A 190 6.23 -16.54 -5.79
CA VAL A 190 6.27 -16.31 -7.24
C VAL A 190 4.99 -15.63 -7.71
N SER A 191 3.81 -16.11 -7.29
CA SER A 191 2.54 -15.48 -7.65
C SER A 191 2.45 -14.04 -7.11
N GLY A 192 2.82 -13.79 -5.86
CA GLY A 192 2.86 -12.45 -5.28
C GLY A 192 3.87 -11.51 -5.94
N PHE A 193 5.04 -12.00 -6.34
CA PHE A 193 6.00 -11.23 -7.12
C PHE A 193 5.43 -10.80 -8.47
N LEU A 194 4.74 -11.71 -9.19
CA LEU A 194 4.10 -11.39 -10.46
C LEU A 194 2.90 -10.44 -10.28
N LEU A 195 2.03 -10.70 -9.30
CA LEU A 195 0.89 -9.83 -8.98
C LEU A 195 1.35 -8.46 -8.46
N GLY A 196 2.51 -8.38 -7.81
CA GLY A 196 3.12 -7.11 -7.39
C GLY A 196 3.34 -6.15 -8.55
N PHE A 197 3.75 -6.65 -9.72
CA PHE A 197 3.85 -5.84 -10.94
C PHE A 197 2.50 -5.43 -11.50
N LEU A 198 1.38 -5.97 -11.04
CA LEU A 198 0.06 -5.56 -11.51
C LEU A 198 -0.60 -4.60 -10.50
N PHE A 199 -0.54 -4.95 -9.22
CA PHE A 199 -1.24 -4.25 -8.15
C PHE A 199 -0.42 -3.12 -7.51
N LEU A 200 0.92 -3.22 -7.50
CA LEU A 200 1.80 -2.27 -6.82
C LEU A 200 2.54 -1.32 -7.77
N ILE A 201 2.19 -1.32 -9.07
CA ILE A 201 2.69 -0.31 -10.00
C ILE A 201 2.17 1.05 -9.54
N HIS A 202 3.10 1.87 -9.04
CA HIS A 202 2.95 3.31 -9.09
C HIS A 202 2.97 3.71 -10.57
N PRO A 203 1.92 4.34 -11.13
CA PRO A 203 2.00 4.86 -12.49
C PRO A 203 3.08 5.94 -12.54
N GLN A 204 4.29 5.55 -12.92
CA GLN A 204 5.39 6.47 -13.11
C GLN A 204 5.24 7.04 -14.51
N PHE A 205 4.60 8.22 -14.61
CA PHE A 205 4.61 9.08 -15.80
C PHE A 205 6.01 9.62 -16.13
N LYS A 206 7.07 8.85 -15.87
CA LYS A 206 8.48 9.21 -16.08
C LYS A 206 8.90 9.06 -17.56
N TRP A 207 8.12 8.35 -18.38
CA TRP A 207 8.55 7.92 -19.72
C TRP A 207 7.97 8.71 -20.90
N LEU A 208 6.90 9.49 -20.73
CA LEU A 208 6.32 10.27 -21.83
C LEU A 208 7.02 11.61 -22.07
N THR A 209 7.88 12.06 -21.14
CA THR A 209 8.61 13.33 -21.27
C THR A 209 10.01 13.16 -21.89
N GLN A 210 10.54 11.94 -22.00
CA GLN A 210 11.92 11.70 -22.48
C GLN A 210 12.07 11.50 -24.00
N ARG A 211 11.01 11.21 -24.75
CA ARG A 211 11.13 10.93 -26.20
C ARG A 211 11.24 12.18 -27.09
N ASN A 212 11.03 13.38 -26.57
CA ASN A 212 11.05 14.62 -27.35
C ASN A 212 12.24 15.55 -27.04
N ALA A 213 13.26 15.08 -26.30
CA ALA A 213 14.42 15.91 -25.98
C ALA A 213 15.58 15.61 -26.95
N PRO A 214 16.04 16.58 -27.77
CA PRO A 214 17.22 16.41 -28.60
C PRO A 214 18.49 16.27 -27.75
N PRO A 215 19.50 15.51 -28.19
CA PRO A 215 20.68 15.21 -27.39
C PRO A 215 21.65 16.39 -27.41
N GLY A 216 22.02 16.87 -26.22
CA GLY A 216 23.13 17.81 -26.05
C GLY A 216 22.76 19.11 -25.33
N HIS A 217 22.43 19.03 -24.04
CA HIS A 217 22.74 20.15 -23.15
C HIS A 217 22.94 19.67 -21.71
N GLU A 218 24.01 20.14 -21.08
CA GLU A 218 24.36 19.86 -19.71
C GLU A 218 23.22 20.22 -18.75
N ARG A 219 23.02 19.33 -17.77
CA ARG A 219 21.96 19.40 -16.78
C ARG A 219 22.18 20.59 -15.84
N LYS A 220 21.47 21.70 -16.07
CA LYS A 220 21.01 22.56 -14.97
C LYS A 220 19.74 21.95 -14.40
N GLU A 221 19.74 21.65 -13.10
CA GLU A 221 18.49 21.36 -12.38
C GLU A 221 17.51 22.50 -12.66
N ILE A 222 16.41 22.19 -13.34
CA ILE A 222 15.35 23.15 -13.57
C ILE A 222 14.67 23.35 -12.22
N SER A 223 15.01 24.47 -11.57
CA SER A 223 14.37 24.92 -10.35
C SER A 223 12.85 24.92 -10.51
N SER A 224 12.15 24.52 -9.44
CA SER A 224 10.67 24.56 -9.34
C SER A 224 10.07 25.91 -9.74
N SER A 225 10.86 26.99 -9.76
CA SER A 225 10.49 28.33 -10.21
C SER A 225 10.30 28.47 -11.72
N THR A 226 11.00 27.66 -12.54
CA THR A 226 10.92 27.77 -14.01
C THR A 226 9.63 27.16 -14.56
N ILE A 227 9.11 26.10 -13.92
CA ILE A 227 7.88 25.40 -14.36
C ILE A 227 6.64 26.27 -14.11
N THR A 228 6.66 27.13 -13.10
CA THR A 228 5.52 27.92 -12.65
C THR A 228 5.37 29.30 -13.27
N ASN A 229 6.32 29.75 -14.10
CA ASN A 229 6.43 31.16 -14.50
C ASN A 229 5.46 31.60 -15.60
N SER A 230 4.52 30.75 -16.03
CA SER A 230 3.66 31.00 -17.20
C SER A 230 2.15 30.92 -16.95
N TYR A 231 1.71 30.60 -15.72
CA TYR A 231 0.28 30.59 -15.35
C TYR A 231 0.11 31.21 -13.97
N LEU A 232 -0.85 32.15 -13.85
CA LEU A 232 -1.21 32.94 -12.66
C LEU A 232 -0.87 32.21 -11.34
N GLN A 233 0.28 32.52 -10.71
CA GLN A 233 0.65 31.93 -9.42
C GLN A 233 -0.12 32.63 -8.29
N VAL A 234 -0.82 31.86 -7.46
CA VAL A 234 -1.44 32.39 -6.23
C VAL A 234 -0.43 32.39 -5.08
N SER A 235 -0.36 33.47 -4.31
CA SER A 235 0.54 33.59 -3.16
C SER A 235 0.06 32.78 -1.96
N TYR A 236 0.99 32.41 -1.07
CA TYR A 236 0.64 31.80 0.23
C TYR A 236 -0.32 32.69 1.03
N ALA A 237 -0.07 34.00 1.10
CA ALA A 237 -0.94 34.94 1.81
C ALA A 237 -2.37 35.00 1.24
N THR A 238 -2.51 34.93 -0.08
CA THR A 238 -3.82 34.86 -0.74
C THR A 238 -4.55 33.58 -0.35
N LEU A 239 -3.87 32.43 -0.36
CA LEU A 239 -4.48 31.16 0.04
C LEU A 239 -4.85 31.14 1.52
N LEU A 240 -3.99 31.66 2.38
CA LEU A 240 -4.25 31.76 3.82
C LEU A 240 -5.48 32.62 4.11
N ARG A 241 -5.64 33.75 3.42
CA ARG A 241 -6.86 34.57 3.52
C ARG A 241 -8.08 33.85 2.96
N ALA A 242 -7.94 33.17 1.83
CA ALA A 242 -9.04 32.48 1.18
C ALA A 242 -9.60 31.33 2.03
N THR A 243 -8.76 30.67 2.82
CA THR A 243 -9.13 29.50 3.64
C THR A 243 -9.33 29.83 5.12
N ASP A 244 -9.40 31.11 5.49
CA ASP A 244 -9.48 31.58 6.87
C ASP A 244 -8.37 30.98 7.75
N GLY A 245 -7.12 31.15 7.34
CA GLY A 245 -5.96 30.65 8.08
C GLY A 245 -5.72 29.15 7.97
N LEU A 246 -6.28 28.47 6.95
CA LEU A 246 -6.34 27.00 6.89
C LEU A 246 -7.09 26.40 8.10
N SER A 247 -8.18 27.06 8.51
CA SER A 247 -9.01 26.66 9.65
C SER A 247 -9.66 25.28 9.45
N GLU A 248 -9.77 24.52 10.55
CA GLU A 248 -10.50 23.24 10.58
C GLU A 248 -11.97 23.38 10.16
N ALA A 249 -12.58 24.55 10.39
CA ALA A 249 -13.95 24.83 9.96
C ALA A 249 -14.13 24.76 8.43
N ASN A 250 -13.04 24.95 7.68
CA ASN A 250 -13.01 24.88 6.23
C ASN A 250 -12.44 23.55 5.71
N LEU A 251 -12.18 22.57 6.58
CA LEU A 251 -11.63 21.28 6.17
C LEU A 251 -12.67 20.48 5.35
N ILE A 252 -12.35 20.17 4.09
CA ILE A 252 -13.20 19.33 3.24
C ILE A 252 -12.73 17.87 3.27
N GLY A 253 -11.43 17.62 3.40
CA GLY A 253 -10.93 16.24 3.43
C GLY A 253 -9.43 16.10 3.68
N VAL A 254 -9.05 14.94 4.20
CA VAL A 254 -7.65 14.57 4.51
C VAL A 254 -7.28 13.36 3.66
N GLY A 255 -6.21 13.49 2.87
CA GLY A 255 -5.67 12.42 2.02
C GLY A 255 -4.25 12.03 2.41
N SER A 256 -3.72 11.02 1.71
CA SER A 256 -2.37 10.50 1.95
C SER A 256 -1.28 11.56 1.74
N PHE A 257 -1.43 12.45 0.75
CA PHE A 257 -0.41 13.44 0.38
C PHE A 257 -0.67 14.86 0.88
N GLY A 258 -1.76 15.10 1.62
CA GLY A 258 -2.14 16.45 2.02
C GLY A 258 -3.57 16.60 2.50
N VAL A 259 -3.95 17.85 2.72
CA VAL A 259 -5.24 18.26 3.28
C VAL A 259 -5.93 19.21 2.30
N VAL A 260 -7.26 19.12 2.20
CA VAL A 260 -8.06 19.93 1.29
C VAL A 260 -8.99 20.84 2.10
N TYR A 261 -8.89 22.15 1.85
CA TYR A 261 -9.71 23.18 2.49
C TYR A 261 -10.65 23.82 1.49
N LYS A 262 -11.83 24.23 1.95
CA LYS A 262 -12.70 25.15 1.23
C LYS A 262 -12.12 26.55 1.37
N GLY A 263 -12.10 27.30 0.29
CA GLY A 263 -11.70 28.69 0.33
C GLY A 263 -12.45 29.54 -0.67
N VAL A 264 -12.43 30.85 -0.45
CA VAL A 264 -12.99 31.85 -1.36
C VAL A 264 -11.85 32.70 -1.89
N LEU A 265 -11.48 32.49 -3.15
CA LEU A 265 -10.46 33.29 -3.81
C LEU A 265 -11.10 34.53 -4.45
N ASN A 266 -10.51 35.69 -4.20
CA ASN A 266 -10.81 36.92 -4.92
C ASN A 266 -9.90 36.98 -6.14
N VAL A 267 -10.47 36.83 -7.34
CA VAL A 267 -9.76 37.01 -8.59
C VAL A 267 -10.26 38.33 -9.19
N ASP A 268 -9.38 39.32 -9.27
CA ASP A 268 -9.59 40.63 -9.92
C ASP A 268 -10.82 41.43 -9.45
N ASP A 269 -10.90 41.74 -8.14
CA ASP A 269 -11.79 42.73 -7.47
C ASP A 269 -13.30 42.73 -7.82
N ARG A 270 -13.81 41.77 -8.60
CA ARG A 270 -15.20 41.75 -9.09
C ARG A 270 -15.91 40.39 -8.98
N ALA A 271 -15.20 39.30 -8.66
CA ALA A 271 -15.84 37.99 -8.45
C ALA A 271 -15.14 37.16 -7.35
N GLN A 272 -15.94 36.68 -6.40
CA GLN A 272 -15.55 35.66 -5.43
C GLN A 272 -15.73 34.28 -6.05
N MET A 273 -14.67 33.47 -6.03
CA MET A 273 -14.70 32.10 -6.53
C MET A 273 -14.48 31.13 -5.36
N VAL A 274 -15.45 30.24 -5.15
CA VAL A 274 -15.29 29.14 -4.19
C VAL A 274 -14.38 28.09 -4.80
N ALA A 275 -13.35 27.68 -4.06
CA ALA A 275 -12.35 26.73 -4.50
C ALA A 275 -12.03 25.69 -3.41
N ALA A 276 -11.49 24.56 -3.86
CA ALA A 276 -10.86 23.58 -2.99
C ALA A 276 -9.32 23.75 -3.06
N VAL A 277 -8.71 24.04 -1.92
CA VAL A 277 -7.26 24.28 -1.78
C VAL A 277 -6.62 23.02 -1.19
N LYS A 278 -5.91 22.26 -2.01
CA LYS A 278 -5.15 21.09 -1.57
C LYS A 278 -3.74 21.50 -1.17
N VAL A 279 -3.46 21.48 0.13
CA VAL A 279 -2.14 21.73 0.72
C VAL A 279 -1.39 20.41 0.86
N PHE A 280 -0.17 20.34 0.34
CA PHE A 280 0.64 19.13 0.36
C PHE A 280 1.47 19.02 1.64
N ASN A 281 1.51 17.83 2.23
CA ASN A 281 2.41 17.53 3.34
C ASN A 281 3.78 17.11 2.76
N LEU A 282 4.69 18.07 2.64
CA LEU A 282 6.00 17.86 2.00
C LEU A 282 6.95 16.95 2.80
N SER A 283 6.66 16.69 4.08
CA SER A 283 7.39 15.70 4.88
C SER A 283 7.09 14.27 4.43
N ARG A 284 5.99 14.03 3.69
CA ARG A 284 5.65 12.71 3.17
C ARG A 284 6.37 12.43 1.86
N HIS A 285 7.03 11.27 1.81
CA HIS A 285 7.67 10.78 0.60
C HIS A 285 6.67 10.72 -0.56
N GLY A 286 7.01 11.37 -1.69
CA GLY A 286 6.15 11.45 -2.88
C GLY A 286 5.23 12.67 -2.97
N ALA A 287 4.99 13.41 -1.87
CA ALA A 287 4.07 14.56 -1.89
C ALA A 287 4.52 15.68 -2.86
N ALA A 288 5.82 16.01 -2.88
CA ALA A 288 6.38 16.97 -3.84
C ALA A 288 6.18 16.52 -5.30
N LYS A 289 6.25 15.21 -5.58
CA LYS A 289 6.04 14.65 -6.93
C LYS A 289 4.56 14.72 -7.33
N CYS A 290 3.65 14.44 -6.41
CA CYS A 290 2.21 14.62 -6.63
C CYS A 290 1.85 16.07 -6.94
N PHE A 291 2.51 17.03 -6.28
CA PHE A 291 2.35 18.45 -6.61
C PHE A 291 2.79 18.75 -8.05
N ILE A 292 3.99 18.31 -8.45
CA ILE A 292 4.50 18.53 -9.82
C ILE A 292 3.59 17.90 -10.87
N SER A 293 3.13 16.66 -10.64
CA SER A 293 2.19 15.99 -11.54
C SER A 293 0.87 16.76 -11.67
N GLY A 294 0.36 17.34 -10.58
CA GLY A 294 -0.82 18.21 -10.65
C GLY A 294 -0.57 19.52 -11.40
N CYS A 295 0.62 20.12 -11.29
CA CYS A 295 1.01 21.27 -12.11
C CYS A 295 1.12 20.92 -13.60
N GLU A 296 1.55 19.69 -13.94
CA GLU A 296 1.55 19.21 -15.32
C GLU A 296 0.14 18.95 -15.85
N ALA A 297 -0.74 18.38 -15.02
CA ALA A 297 -2.15 18.21 -15.33
C ALA A 297 -2.84 19.56 -15.59
N LEU A 298 -2.51 20.59 -14.80
CA LEU A 298 -2.99 21.96 -15.01
C LEU A 298 -2.64 22.48 -16.42
N ARG A 299 -1.47 22.12 -16.97
CA ARG A 299 -1.02 22.58 -18.30
C ARG A 299 -1.76 21.91 -19.45
N ASN A 300 -2.12 20.63 -19.30
CA ASN A 300 -2.46 19.78 -20.45
C ASN A 300 -3.84 19.12 -20.37
N MET A 301 -4.50 19.09 -19.21
CA MET A 301 -5.75 18.36 -19.05
C MET A 301 -6.95 19.29 -19.01
N LYS A 302 -7.74 19.26 -20.09
CA LYS A 302 -9.10 19.82 -20.15
C LYS A 302 -10.07 18.69 -20.48
N HIS A 303 -10.80 18.21 -19.48
CA HIS A 303 -11.81 17.18 -19.67
C HIS A 303 -13.07 17.52 -18.88
N ARG A 304 -14.24 17.29 -19.48
CA ARG A 304 -15.57 17.63 -18.93
C ARG A 304 -15.94 16.87 -17.64
N ASN A 305 -15.28 15.74 -17.35
CA ASN A 305 -15.53 14.92 -16.17
C ASN A 305 -14.41 15.00 -15.11
N LEU A 306 -13.45 15.92 -15.26
CA LEU A 306 -12.38 16.10 -14.29
C LEU A 306 -12.52 17.45 -13.60
N VAL A 307 -12.28 17.47 -12.29
CA VAL A 307 -12.25 18.71 -11.53
C VAL A 307 -11.13 19.59 -12.08
N LYS A 308 -11.51 20.79 -12.52
CA LYS A 308 -10.58 21.73 -13.13
C LYS A 308 -9.59 22.24 -12.08
N ILE A 309 -8.30 22.14 -12.40
CA ILE A 309 -7.24 22.82 -11.64
C ILE A 309 -7.23 24.27 -12.11
N ILE A 310 -7.30 25.20 -11.16
CA ILE A 310 -7.37 26.65 -11.43
C ILE A 310 -5.97 27.26 -11.40
N THR A 311 -5.21 26.97 -10.34
CA THR A 311 -3.87 27.52 -10.11
C THR A 311 -3.07 26.66 -9.15
N ALA A 312 -1.78 26.96 -9.01
CA ALA A 312 -0.86 26.35 -8.06
C ALA A 312 -0.17 27.45 -7.23
N CYS A 313 0.16 27.10 -5.98
CA CYS A 313 1.07 27.84 -5.13
C CYS A 313 2.34 27.02 -4.92
N SER A 314 3.49 27.64 -5.16
CA SER A 314 4.79 27.14 -4.72
C SER A 314 5.52 28.32 -4.10
N SER A 315 5.53 28.39 -2.77
CA SER A 315 6.04 29.51 -1.99
C SER A 315 6.68 28.99 -0.70
N VAL A 316 6.91 29.88 0.26
CA VAL A 316 7.32 29.55 1.62
C VAL A 316 6.21 29.98 2.59
N ASP A 317 6.05 29.24 3.69
CA ASP A 317 5.13 29.60 4.76
C ASP A 317 5.70 30.74 5.63
N SER A 318 4.92 31.16 6.64
CA SER A 318 5.32 32.20 7.59
C SER A 318 6.50 31.81 8.50
N LEU A 319 6.89 30.53 8.52
CA LEU A 319 8.01 29.98 9.29
C LEU A 319 9.25 29.74 8.41
N GLY A 320 9.18 30.02 7.10
CA GLY A 320 10.26 29.83 6.15
C GLY A 320 10.37 28.41 5.58
N ASN A 321 9.36 27.55 5.80
CA ASN A 321 9.33 26.21 5.21
C ASN A 321 8.71 26.23 3.82
N ASP A 322 9.09 25.29 2.96
CA ASP A 322 8.48 25.10 1.65
C ASP A 322 6.96 24.86 1.77
N PHE A 323 6.19 25.64 1.02
CA PHE A 323 4.75 25.53 0.93
C PHE A 323 4.31 25.26 -0.51
N LYS A 324 3.53 24.19 -0.70
CA LYS A 324 3.02 23.81 -2.02
C LYS A 324 1.52 23.48 -1.93
N ALA A 325 0.73 24.06 -2.82
CA ALA A 325 -0.70 23.83 -2.89
C ALA A 325 -1.25 23.86 -4.33
N LEU A 326 -2.30 23.10 -4.58
CA LEU A 326 -3.08 23.16 -5.82
C LEU A 326 -4.49 23.65 -5.51
N VAL A 327 -5.00 24.54 -6.35
CA VAL A 327 -6.34 25.11 -6.25
C VAL A 327 -7.22 24.49 -7.32
N TYR A 328 -8.34 23.92 -6.89
CA TYR A 328 -9.32 23.27 -7.74
C TYR A 328 -10.64 24.03 -7.70
N GLU A 329 -11.39 23.96 -8.78
CA GLU A 329 -12.78 24.40 -8.80
C GLU A 329 -13.59 23.60 -7.77
N TYR A 330 -14.33 24.30 -6.91
CA TYR A 330 -15.14 23.64 -5.88
C TYR A 330 -16.40 23.04 -6.50
N MET A 331 -16.66 21.77 -6.23
CA MET A 331 -17.88 21.09 -6.67
C MET A 331 -18.85 20.94 -5.50
N GLU A 332 -20.01 21.60 -5.56
CA GLU A 332 -21.00 21.58 -4.46
C GLU A 332 -21.71 20.23 -4.29
N LYS A 333 -21.82 19.39 -5.35
CA LYS A 333 -22.64 18.15 -5.34
C LYS A 333 -22.14 17.01 -6.24
N ALA A 334 -20.85 16.66 -6.20
CA ALA A 334 -20.37 15.43 -6.85
C ALA A 334 -19.32 14.73 -5.98
N SER A 335 -19.80 13.99 -4.98
CA SER A 335 -19.03 12.86 -4.43
C SER A 335 -18.81 11.85 -5.56
N LEU A 336 -17.60 11.29 -5.65
CA LEU A 336 -17.29 10.14 -6.51
C LEU A 336 -17.86 8.82 -5.96
N GLU A 337 -18.59 8.87 -4.84
CA GLU A 337 -19.40 7.77 -4.33
C GLU A 337 -20.77 7.79 -5.01
N LYS A 338 -20.89 7.08 -6.12
CA LYS A 338 -22.15 6.51 -6.58
C LYS A 338 -21.97 5.05 -6.91
#